data_AF-A0A3D1MGB3-F1
#
_entry.id   AF-A0A3D1MGB3-F1
#
_cell.length_a   1.000
_cell.length_b   1.000
_cell.length_c   1.000
_cell.angle_alpha   90.00
_cell.angle_beta   90.00
_cell.angle_gamma   90.00
#
_symmetry.space_group_name_H-M   'P 1'
#
loop_
_entity.id
_entity.type
_entity.pdbx_description
1 polymer ?
#
loop_
_entity_poly.entity_id
_entity_poly.type
_entity_poly.pdbx_seq_one_letter_code
_entity_poly.pdbx_strand_id
1 'polypeptide(L)'
;MKIPDILELLKAGAHFGHKKSKWHPSMEPYIFTERKGVHIIDLKQTMDSLVSAAEFVKKTVQNGGIILFIGTKKQLKNVVKESAIASQMPYIIEKWVGGTITNWAIVRKQINKLRKRREEKEKGEWAKYTKKEQLILQSGFEKLESIYGGIVNLEKIPDALFITDCKESKTAVREAEAQNIPIIAITDSNVDIRPIAYPIPANDDAINSVKMILKTITEAIVEAKNASTNPPEAAPEVKP
;
A
#
# COMPACT_ATOMS: atom_id res chain seq x y z
N MET A 1 14.74 11.74 -5.18
CA MET A 1 13.55 11.05 -5.67
C MET A 1 13.51 11.26 -7.15
N LYS A 2 13.46 10.19 -7.96
CA LYS A 2 13.31 10.36 -9.41
C LYS A 2 11.82 10.26 -9.76
N ILE A 3 11.21 11.41 -10.09
CA ILE A 3 9.86 11.41 -10.68
C ILE A 3 9.98 10.84 -12.10
N PRO A 4 9.17 9.84 -12.48
CA PRO A 4 9.21 9.27 -13.81
C PRO A 4 8.79 10.29 -14.85
N ASP A 5 9.48 10.30 -15.98
CA ASP A 5 9.11 11.15 -17.12
C ASP A 5 7.83 10.62 -17.79
N ILE A 6 7.10 11.49 -18.51
CA ILE A 6 5.88 11.11 -19.24
C ILE A 6 6.18 9.97 -20.23
N LEU A 7 7.35 9.98 -20.86
CA LEU A 7 7.81 8.91 -21.74
C LEU A 7 8.00 7.58 -21.01
N GLU A 8 8.48 7.60 -19.77
CA GLU A 8 8.63 6.41 -18.92
C GLU A 8 7.24 5.86 -18.52
N LEU A 9 6.31 6.73 -18.13
CA LEU A 9 4.90 6.38 -17.82
C LEU A 9 4.17 5.80 -19.03
N LEU A 10 4.40 6.37 -20.21
CA LEU A 10 3.83 5.89 -21.46
C LEU A 10 4.35 4.48 -21.80
N LYS A 11 5.67 4.26 -21.71
CA LYS A 11 6.31 2.95 -21.92
C LYS A 11 5.87 1.90 -20.91
N ALA A 12 5.63 2.31 -19.66
CA ALA A 12 5.14 1.43 -18.60
C ALA A 12 3.66 1.04 -18.78
N GLY A 13 2.92 1.68 -19.69
CA GLY A 13 1.52 1.40 -19.96
C GLY A 13 0.55 2.03 -18.95
N ALA A 14 0.99 3.07 -18.21
CA ALA A 14 0.19 3.73 -17.17
C ALA A 14 -1.04 4.48 -17.71
N HIS A 15 -1.01 4.88 -18.99
CA HIS A 15 -2.06 5.66 -19.65
C HIS A 15 -3.29 4.84 -20.05
N PHE A 16 -3.21 3.51 -20.06
CA PHE A 16 -4.36 2.68 -20.40
C PHE A 16 -5.29 2.55 -19.21
N GLY A 17 -6.54 2.95 -19.38
CA GLY A 17 -7.61 2.64 -18.43
C GLY A 17 -8.45 1.44 -18.87
N HIS A 18 -9.63 1.33 -18.27
CA HIS A 18 -10.61 0.30 -18.61
C HIS A 18 -11.55 0.68 -19.77
N LYS A 19 -12.38 -0.29 -20.18
CA LYS A 19 -13.44 -0.09 -21.19
C LYS A 19 -14.48 0.91 -20.71
N LYS A 20 -15.08 1.67 -21.64
CA LYS A 20 -16.14 2.66 -21.39
C LYS A 20 -17.30 2.13 -20.54
N SER A 21 -17.70 0.88 -20.74
CA SER A 21 -18.81 0.26 -20.01
C SER A 21 -18.52 0.02 -18.52
N LYS A 22 -17.25 0.05 -18.10
CA LYS A 22 -16.82 -0.15 -16.71
C LYS A 22 -16.40 1.15 -16.02
N TRP A 23 -16.55 2.28 -16.70
CA TRP A 23 -16.10 3.59 -16.22
C TRP A 23 -16.93 4.07 -15.03
N HIS A 24 -16.27 4.79 -14.12
CA HIS A 24 -16.89 5.49 -13.01
C HIS A 24 -16.87 7.01 -13.24
N PRO A 25 -18.02 7.73 -13.17
CA PRO A 25 -18.10 9.15 -13.51
C PRO A 25 -17.13 10.06 -12.75
N SER A 26 -16.78 9.73 -11.51
CA SER A 26 -15.82 10.53 -10.74
C SER A 26 -14.43 10.63 -11.39
N MET A 27 -14.08 9.70 -12.29
CA MET A 27 -12.80 9.71 -13.00
C MET A 27 -12.79 10.61 -14.24
N GLU A 28 -13.92 11.25 -14.59
CA GLU A 28 -14.02 12.16 -15.73
C GLU A 28 -12.86 13.18 -15.83
N PRO A 29 -12.47 13.89 -14.74
CA PRO A 29 -11.42 14.91 -14.82
C PRO A 29 -10.04 14.34 -15.19
N TYR A 30 -9.79 13.08 -14.89
CA TYR A 30 -8.50 12.40 -15.08
C TYR A 30 -8.41 11.66 -16.43
N ILE A 31 -9.50 11.62 -17.22
CA ILE A 31 -9.55 10.97 -18.52
C ILE A 31 -9.24 11.99 -19.60
N PHE A 32 -8.20 11.70 -20.38
CA PHE A 32 -7.79 12.54 -21.51
C PHE A 32 -8.69 12.33 -22.74
N THR A 33 -8.87 11.06 -23.16
CA THR A 33 -9.70 10.73 -24.32
C THR A 33 -10.13 9.26 -24.31
N GLU A 34 -10.95 8.85 -25.27
CA GLU A 34 -11.36 7.47 -25.51
C GLU A 34 -10.82 7.00 -26.87
N ARG A 35 -10.11 5.87 -26.91
CA ARG A 35 -9.63 5.28 -28.16
C ARG A 35 -9.99 3.81 -28.23
N LYS A 36 -10.70 3.41 -29.29
CA LYS A 36 -11.15 2.02 -29.51
C LYS A 36 -11.94 1.44 -28.31
N GLY A 37 -12.75 2.26 -27.65
CA GLY A 37 -13.59 1.84 -26.52
C GLY A 37 -12.87 1.72 -25.17
N VAL A 38 -11.61 2.16 -25.09
CA VAL A 38 -10.78 2.17 -23.87
C VAL A 38 -10.46 3.62 -23.48
N HIS A 39 -10.59 3.94 -22.19
CA HIS A 39 -10.21 5.24 -21.68
C HIS A 39 -8.69 5.41 -21.64
N ILE A 40 -8.22 6.59 -22.03
CA ILE A 40 -6.83 7.02 -21.91
C ILE A 40 -6.76 8.02 -20.76
N ILE A 41 -5.94 7.69 -19.77
CA ILE A 41 -5.70 8.51 -18.59
C ILE A 41 -4.69 9.62 -18.93
N ASP A 42 -4.92 10.82 -18.40
CA ASP A 42 -4.00 11.95 -18.55
C ASP A 42 -2.73 11.76 -17.70
N LEU A 43 -1.61 11.45 -18.35
CA LEU A 43 -0.33 11.23 -17.70
C LEU A 43 0.25 12.47 -17.03
N LYS A 44 -0.13 13.68 -17.46
CA LYS A 44 0.33 14.90 -16.81
C LYS A 44 -0.27 15.00 -15.41
N GLN A 45 -1.58 14.74 -15.30
CA GLN A 45 -2.26 14.67 -14.01
C GLN A 45 -1.75 13.52 -13.14
N THR A 46 -1.38 12.39 -13.74
CA THR A 46 -0.70 11.29 -13.03
C THR A 46 0.59 11.77 -12.37
N MET A 47 1.41 12.52 -13.11
CA MET A 47 2.68 13.04 -12.60
C MET A 47 2.47 14.02 -11.46
N ASP A 48 1.58 15.00 -11.63
CA ASP A 48 1.27 16.02 -10.60
C ASP A 48 0.70 15.37 -9.33
N SER A 49 -0.17 14.36 -9.50
CA SER A 49 -0.74 13.61 -8.38
C SER A 49 0.29 12.72 -7.68
N LEU A 50 1.23 12.14 -8.43
CA LEU A 50 2.33 11.34 -7.89
C LEU A 50 3.28 12.18 -7.05
N VAL A 51 3.56 13.42 -7.48
CA VAL A 51 4.34 14.40 -6.70
C VAL A 51 3.62 14.71 -5.38
N SER A 52 2.34 15.08 -5.46
CA SER A 52 1.52 15.40 -4.28
C SER A 52 1.46 14.23 -3.29
N ALA A 53 1.27 13.00 -3.79
CA ALA A 53 1.26 11.79 -2.99
C ALA A 53 2.63 11.53 -2.33
N ALA A 54 3.72 11.72 -3.07
CA ALA A 54 5.06 11.52 -2.52
C ALA A 54 5.44 12.55 -1.46
N GLU A 55 5.03 13.81 -1.61
CA GLU A 55 5.21 14.85 -0.58
C GLU A 55 4.44 14.51 0.70
N PHE A 56 3.18 14.07 0.58
CA PHE A 56 2.39 13.61 1.72
C PHE A 56 3.02 12.40 2.42
N VAL A 57 3.53 11.44 1.63
CA VAL A 57 4.26 10.28 2.15
C VAL A 57 5.50 10.70 2.92
N LYS A 58 6.31 11.63 2.36
CA LYS A 58 7.51 12.15 3.03
C LYS A 58 7.16 12.79 4.37
N LYS A 59 6.16 13.66 4.40
CA LYS A 59 5.69 14.34 5.62
C LYS A 59 5.19 13.34 6.67
N THR A 60 4.42 12.34 6.25
CA THR A 60 3.91 11.29 7.14
C THR A 60 5.05 10.51 7.78
N VAL A 61 6.07 10.13 7.00
CA VAL A 61 7.23 9.38 7.49
C VAL A 61 8.12 10.22 8.40
N GLN A 62 8.34 11.50 8.06
CA GLN A 62 9.09 12.43 8.92
C GLN A 62 8.45 12.61 10.30
N ASN A 63 7.13 12.55 10.37
CA ASN A 63 6.38 12.58 11.64
C ASN A 63 6.41 11.25 12.41
N GLY A 64 7.16 10.23 11.94
CA GLY A 64 7.17 8.89 12.52
C GLY A 64 5.90 8.08 12.22
N GLY A 65 5.14 8.48 11.19
CA GLY A 65 3.92 7.82 10.77
C GLY A 65 4.19 6.50 10.04
N ILE A 66 3.26 5.56 10.17
CA ILE A 66 3.29 4.24 9.55
C ILE A 66 2.34 4.23 8.34
N ILE A 67 2.86 3.81 7.19
CA ILE A 67 2.09 3.66 5.95
C ILE A 67 1.89 2.17 5.68
N LEU A 68 0.64 1.74 5.56
CA LEU A 68 0.30 0.34 5.26
C LEU A 68 0.08 0.13 3.77
N PHE A 69 0.90 -0.71 3.15
CA PHE A 69 0.77 -1.09 1.74
C PHE A 69 -0.25 -2.22 1.56
N ILE A 70 -1.22 -2.02 0.67
CA ILE A 70 -2.29 -2.98 0.40
C ILE A 70 -2.31 -3.30 -1.10
N GLY A 71 -2.16 -4.58 -1.44
CA GLY A 71 -2.22 -5.05 -2.82
C GLY A 71 -2.61 -6.51 -2.93
N THR A 72 -3.90 -6.76 -3.13
CA THR A 72 -4.50 -8.10 -3.12
C THR A 72 -4.50 -8.79 -4.50
N LYS A 73 -4.33 -8.02 -5.58
CA LYS A 73 -4.31 -8.52 -6.96
C LYS A 73 -3.12 -9.47 -7.16
N LYS A 74 -3.39 -10.69 -7.67
CA LYS A 74 -2.40 -11.78 -7.80
C LYS A 74 -1.10 -11.37 -8.49
N GLN A 75 -1.19 -10.55 -9.54
CA GLN A 75 -0.05 -10.08 -10.33
C GLN A 75 0.84 -9.08 -9.58
N LEU A 76 0.29 -8.39 -8.57
CA LEU A 76 0.94 -7.28 -7.86
C LEU A 76 1.49 -7.68 -6.49
N LYS A 77 1.09 -8.85 -5.95
CA LYS A 77 1.48 -9.32 -4.61
C LYS A 77 2.99 -9.23 -4.35
N ASN A 78 3.79 -9.74 -5.29
CA ASN A 78 5.26 -9.74 -5.14
C ASN A 78 5.83 -8.32 -5.19
N VAL A 79 5.34 -7.49 -6.11
CA VAL A 79 5.81 -6.10 -6.29
C VAL A 79 5.53 -5.26 -5.05
N VAL A 80 4.33 -5.40 -4.48
CA VAL A 80 3.92 -4.69 -3.26
C VAL A 80 4.73 -5.17 -2.06
N LYS A 81 4.92 -6.48 -1.92
CA LYS A 81 5.74 -7.06 -0.85
C LYS A 81 7.19 -6.57 -0.91
N GLU A 82 7.82 -6.62 -2.08
CA GLU A 82 9.21 -6.16 -2.29
C GLU A 82 9.36 -4.68 -1.94
N SER A 83 8.41 -3.84 -2.38
CA SER A 83 8.42 -2.39 -2.11
C SER A 83 8.24 -2.07 -0.63
N ALA A 84 7.35 -2.78 0.06
CA ALA A 84 7.12 -2.61 1.49
C ALA A 84 8.31 -3.09 2.34
N ILE A 85 8.94 -4.21 1.97
CA ILE A 85 10.16 -4.69 2.64
C ILE A 85 11.31 -3.70 2.45
N ALA A 86 11.49 -3.19 1.22
CA ALA A 86 12.53 -2.20 0.92
C ALA A 86 12.34 -0.88 1.70
N SER A 87 11.09 -0.46 1.91
CA SER A 87 10.77 0.73 2.72
C SER A 87 10.65 0.46 4.23
N GLN A 88 10.80 -0.79 4.67
CA GLN A 88 10.53 -1.24 6.06
C GLN A 88 9.16 -0.75 6.56
N MET A 89 8.13 -0.92 5.74
CA MET A 89 6.75 -0.58 6.05
C MET A 89 5.89 -1.85 6.06
N PRO A 90 4.79 -1.86 6.84
CA PRO A 90 3.89 -3.02 6.87
C PRO A 90 3.14 -3.18 5.54
N TYR A 91 2.72 -4.41 5.24
CA TYR A 91 1.97 -4.72 4.03
C TYR A 91 0.89 -5.79 4.23
N ILE A 92 -0.12 -5.78 3.36
CA ILE A 92 -1.13 -6.82 3.21
C ILE A 92 -1.26 -7.16 1.72
N ILE A 93 -0.90 -8.39 1.37
CA ILE A 93 -0.90 -8.88 -0.03
C ILE A 93 -1.96 -9.95 -0.31
N GLU A 94 -2.51 -10.56 0.73
CA GLU A 94 -3.50 -11.62 0.60
C GLU A 94 -4.91 -11.04 0.64
N LYS A 95 -5.76 -11.53 1.53
CA LYS A 95 -7.11 -11.03 1.69
C LYS A 95 -7.16 -10.01 2.81
N TRP A 96 -7.75 -8.85 2.54
CA TRP A 96 -8.13 -7.91 3.59
C TRP A 96 -9.15 -8.55 4.53
N VAL A 97 -8.83 -8.61 5.82
CA VAL A 97 -9.76 -9.07 6.85
C VAL A 97 -10.60 -7.88 7.28
N GLY A 98 -11.92 -7.98 7.14
CA GLY A 98 -12.82 -6.93 7.62
C GLY A 98 -12.64 -6.69 9.13
N GLY A 99 -12.60 -5.43 9.53
CA GLY A 99 -12.31 -5.01 10.89
C GLY A 99 -10.82 -4.83 11.19
N THR A 100 -9.94 -4.86 10.17
CA THR A 100 -8.50 -4.63 10.37
C THR A 100 -8.24 -3.27 10.99
N ILE A 101 -8.98 -2.24 10.61
CA ILE A 101 -8.83 -0.89 11.16
C ILE A 101 -9.89 -0.62 12.22
N THR A 102 -11.17 -0.85 11.90
CA THR A 102 -12.30 -0.52 12.79
C THR A 102 -12.35 -1.38 14.06
N ASN A 103 -11.76 -2.57 14.04
CA ASN A 103 -11.71 -3.49 15.18
C ASN A 103 -10.27 -3.94 15.50
N TRP A 104 -9.38 -2.94 15.63
CA TRP A 104 -7.96 -3.16 15.89
C TRP A 104 -7.68 -4.03 17.12
N ALA A 105 -8.51 -3.96 18.17
CA ALA A 105 -8.33 -4.75 19.38
C ALA A 105 -8.37 -6.28 19.11
N ILE A 106 -9.26 -6.74 18.22
CA ILE A 106 -9.33 -8.16 17.84
C ILE A 106 -8.16 -8.54 16.93
N VAL A 107 -7.79 -7.67 15.99
CA VAL A 107 -6.68 -7.89 15.07
C VAL A 107 -5.36 -7.99 15.83
N ARG A 108 -5.13 -7.12 16.81
CA ARG A 108 -3.99 -7.17 17.73
C ARG A 108 -3.91 -8.50 18.48
N LYS A 109 -5.04 -9.05 18.94
CA LYS A 109 -5.08 -10.40 19.56
C LYS A 109 -4.64 -11.49 18.57
N GLN A 110 -5.03 -11.41 17.30
CA GLN A 110 -4.59 -12.35 16.28
C GLN A 110 -3.11 -12.21 15.94
N ILE A 111 -2.57 -10.98 15.89
CA ILE A 111 -1.13 -10.72 15.71
C ILE A 111 -0.33 -11.32 16.88
N ASN A 112 -0.78 -11.12 18.12
CA ASN A 112 -0.13 -11.71 19.30
C ASN A 112 -0.18 -13.25 19.27
N LYS A 113 -1.29 -13.83 18.81
CA LYS A 113 -1.41 -15.27 18.59
C LYS A 113 -0.42 -15.77 17.54
N LEU A 114 -0.21 -15.03 16.45
CA LEU A 114 0.78 -15.36 15.43
C LEU A 114 2.20 -15.30 16.00
N ARG A 115 2.53 -14.26 16.77
CA ARG A 115 3.83 -14.12 17.44
C ARG A 115 4.12 -15.31 18.35
N LYS A 116 3.16 -15.68 19.20
CA LYS A 116 3.27 -16.87 20.07
C LYS A 116 3.50 -18.15 19.27
N ARG A 117 2.75 -18.37 18.18
CA ARG A 117 2.93 -19.56 17.34
C ARG A 117 4.29 -19.60 16.63
N ARG A 118 4.84 -18.44 16.27
CA ARG A 118 6.19 -18.35 15.70
C ARG A 118 7.25 -18.77 16.73
N GLU A 119 7.11 -18.32 17.98
CA GLU A 119 7.98 -18.73 19.09
C GLU A 119 7.87 -20.23 19.42
N GLU A 120 6.65 -20.78 19.48
CA GLU A 120 6.42 -22.22 19.71
C GLU A 120 7.07 -23.09 18.62
N LYS A 121 7.01 -22.62 17.37
CA LYS A 121 7.64 -23.29 16.21
C LYS A 121 9.17 -23.24 16.31
N GLU A 122 9.75 -22.10 16.67
CA GLU A 122 11.20 -21.93 16.84
C GLU A 122 11.74 -22.78 18.01
N LYS A 123 10.97 -22.90 19.10
CA LYS A 123 11.31 -23.76 20.25
C LYS A 123 11.10 -25.25 19.98
N GLY A 124 10.52 -25.63 18.84
CA GLY A 124 10.26 -27.03 18.50
C GLY A 124 9.19 -27.70 19.36
N GLU A 125 8.32 -26.92 20.03
CA GLU A 125 7.31 -27.45 20.95
C GLU A 125 6.28 -28.35 20.24
N TRP A 126 6.15 -28.20 18.91
CA TRP A 126 5.23 -28.99 18.10
C TRP A 126 5.62 -30.47 17.96
N ALA A 127 6.87 -30.81 18.26
CA ALA A 127 7.35 -32.20 18.23
C ALA A 127 6.64 -33.11 19.25
N LYS A 128 5.98 -32.53 20.27
CA LYS A 128 5.22 -33.25 21.30
C LYS A 128 3.87 -33.79 20.81
N TYR A 129 3.35 -33.25 19.70
CA TYR A 129 2.04 -33.62 19.17
C TYR A 129 2.12 -34.76 18.15
N THR A 130 0.99 -35.40 17.88
CA THR A 130 0.89 -36.41 16.83
C THR A 130 1.07 -35.80 15.44
N LYS A 131 1.49 -36.60 14.44
CA LYS A 131 1.66 -36.12 13.05
C LYS A 131 0.42 -35.42 12.48
N LYS A 132 -0.79 -35.90 12.85
CA LYS A 132 -2.06 -35.27 12.43
C LYS A 132 -2.23 -33.88 13.04
N GLU A 133 -1.95 -33.74 14.34
CA GLU A 133 -2.03 -32.46 15.05
C GLU A 133 -0.96 -31.47 14.57
N GLN A 134 0.27 -31.95 14.32
CA GLN A 134 1.33 -31.15 13.72
C GLN A 134 0.89 -30.54 12.38
N LEU A 135 0.25 -31.33 11.52
CA LEU A 135 -0.25 -30.85 10.23
C LEU A 135 -1.35 -29.78 10.39
N ILE A 136 -2.25 -29.94 11.36
CA ILE A 136 -3.31 -28.96 11.66
C ILE A 136 -2.70 -27.66 12.21
N LEU A 137 -1.73 -27.77 13.12
CA LEU A 137 -1.00 -26.63 13.68
C LEU A 137 -0.24 -25.88 12.59
N GLN A 138 0.47 -26.60 11.72
CA GLN A 138 1.20 -26.04 10.60
C GLN A 138 0.27 -25.33 9.62
N SER A 139 -0.81 -25.99 9.17
CA SER A 139 -1.80 -25.39 8.27
C SER A 139 -2.43 -24.13 8.88
N GLY A 140 -2.74 -24.17 10.18
CA GLY A 140 -3.27 -23.04 10.93
C GLY A 140 -2.27 -21.89 11.10
N PHE A 141 -0.98 -22.20 11.23
CA PHE A 141 0.10 -21.21 11.27
C PHE A 141 0.30 -20.56 9.90
N GLU A 142 0.41 -21.36 8.83
CA GLU A 142 0.57 -20.86 7.46
C GLU A 142 -0.57 -19.94 7.05
N LYS A 143 -1.81 -20.27 7.41
CA LYS A 143 -2.97 -19.40 7.19
C LYS A 143 -2.88 -18.08 7.95
N LEU A 144 -2.44 -18.09 9.21
CA LEU A 144 -2.27 -16.86 9.98
C LEU A 144 -1.09 -16.01 9.48
N GLU A 145 0.03 -16.65 9.14
CA GLU A 145 1.22 -16.00 8.60
C GLU A 145 0.93 -15.37 7.23
N SER A 146 0.15 -16.05 6.38
CA SER A 146 -0.30 -15.54 5.09
C SER A 146 -1.13 -14.26 5.22
N ILE A 147 -1.96 -14.15 6.26
CA ILE A 147 -2.86 -13.00 6.47
C ILE A 147 -2.15 -11.87 7.24
N TYR A 148 -1.53 -12.19 8.37
CA TYR A 148 -1.01 -11.20 9.32
C TYR A 148 0.50 -11.01 9.25
N GLY A 149 1.23 -11.83 8.48
CA GLY A 149 2.70 -11.82 8.41
C GLY A 149 3.29 -10.45 8.06
N GLY A 150 2.64 -9.70 7.16
CA GLY A 150 3.09 -8.36 6.77
C GLY A 150 2.72 -7.25 7.76
N ILE A 151 1.92 -7.53 8.79
CA ILE A 151 1.54 -6.57 9.84
C ILE A 151 1.96 -7.03 11.25
N VAL A 152 2.84 -8.03 11.37
CA VAL A 152 3.28 -8.57 12.68
C VAL A 152 3.92 -7.52 13.58
N ASN A 153 4.59 -6.54 12.98
CA ASN A 153 5.30 -5.47 13.69
C ASN A 153 4.42 -4.24 13.94
N LEU A 154 3.12 -4.32 13.60
CA LEU A 154 2.20 -3.21 13.72
C LEU A 154 1.62 -3.16 15.14
N GLU A 155 2.00 -2.14 15.91
CA GLU A 155 1.51 -1.95 17.29
C GLU A 155 0.27 -1.05 17.36
N LYS A 156 0.22 -0.04 16.51
CA LYS A 156 -0.88 0.94 16.37
C LYS A 156 -1.52 0.85 14.99
N ILE A 157 -2.71 1.43 14.86
CA ILE A 157 -3.38 1.61 13.57
C ILE A 157 -2.45 2.44 12.64
N PRO A 158 -2.35 2.12 11.35
CA PRO A 158 -1.52 2.89 10.42
C PRO A 158 -2.04 4.33 10.28
N ASP A 159 -1.12 5.27 10.08
CA ASP A 159 -1.44 6.69 9.93
C ASP A 159 -1.87 7.04 8.49
N ALA A 160 -1.50 6.21 7.51
CA ALA A 160 -1.98 6.30 6.13
C ALA A 160 -2.04 4.92 5.46
N LEU A 161 -2.89 4.78 4.44
CA LEU A 161 -2.95 3.59 3.60
C LEU A 161 -2.44 3.89 2.19
N PHE A 162 -1.69 2.94 1.63
CA PHE A 162 -1.35 2.92 0.22
C PHE A 162 -2.03 1.72 -0.46
N ILE A 163 -2.98 1.96 -1.35
CA ILE A 163 -3.80 0.90 -1.98
C ILE A 163 -3.50 0.83 -3.49
N THR A 164 -3.08 -0.33 -3.99
CA THR A 164 -2.84 -0.50 -5.43
C THR A 164 -4.10 -0.74 -6.25
N ASP A 165 -5.14 -1.30 -5.63
CA ASP A 165 -6.43 -1.60 -6.28
C ASP A 165 -7.57 -1.39 -5.28
N CYS A 166 -8.28 -0.27 -5.45
CA CYS A 166 -9.43 0.11 -4.61
C CYS A 166 -10.66 -0.76 -4.84
N LYS A 167 -10.78 -1.41 -6.00
CA LYS A 167 -11.98 -2.18 -6.38
C LYS A 167 -11.98 -3.56 -5.74
N GLU A 168 -10.83 -4.22 -5.66
CA GLU A 168 -10.66 -5.45 -4.89
C GLU A 168 -10.61 -5.15 -3.38
N SER A 169 -10.10 -3.97 -2.98
CA SER A 169 -9.90 -3.58 -1.58
C SER A 169 -10.99 -2.65 -1.02
N LYS A 170 -12.24 -2.75 -1.50
CA LYS A 170 -13.36 -1.85 -1.11
C LYS A 170 -13.58 -1.77 0.40
N THR A 171 -13.42 -2.88 1.11
CA THR A 171 -13.60 -2.92 2.57
C THR A 171 -12.53 -2.10 3.28
N ALA A 172 -11.28 -2.15 2.80
CA ALA A 172 -10.19 -1.33 3.35
C ALA A 172 -10.47 0.16 3.16
N VAL A 173 -10.95 0.55 1.96
CA VAL A 173 -11.32 1.94 1.65
C VAL A 173 -12.41 2.44 2.60
N ARG A 174 -13.49 1.66 2.80
CA ARG A 174 -14.59 2.02 3.70
C ARG A 174 -14.17 2.12 5.16
N GLU A 175 -13.33 1.19 5.62
CA GLU A 175 -12.83 1.23 6.99
C GLU A 175 -11.93 2.43 7.25
N ALA A 176 -11.09 2.78 6.28
CA ALA A 176 -10.22 3.95 6.34
C ALA A 176 -11.02 5.25 6.36
N GLU A 177 -12.02 5.37 5.48
CA GLU A 177 -12.96 6.48 5.46
C GLU A 177 -13.69 6.63 6.81
N ALA A 178 -14.21 5.53 7.37
CA ALA A 178 -14.89 5.52 8.66
C ALA A 178 -13.98 5.89 9.85
N GLN A 179 -12.66 5.79 9.70
CA GLN A 179 -11.67 6.13 10.73
C GLN A 179 -10.88 7.39 10.39
N ASN A 180 -11.26 8.12 9.33
CA ASN A 180 -10.58 9.32 8.83
C ASN A 180 -9.09 9.12 8.54
N ILE A 181 -8.70 7.93 8.09
CA ILE A 181 -7.32 7.63 7.72
C ILE A 181 -7.12 8.03 6.25
N PRO A 182 -6.11 8.89 5.94
CA PRO A 182 -5.84 9.30 4.58
C PRO A 182 -5.44 8.13 3.69
N ILE A 183 -6.05 8.06 2.52
CA ILE A 183 -5.83 7.02 1.52
C ILE A 183 -5.06 7.60 0.34
N ILE A 184 -3.92 6.98 0.03
CA ILE A 184 -3.18 7.13 -1.21
C ILE A 184 -3.51 5.90 -2.05
N ALA A 185 -3.93 6.08 -3.30
CA ALA A 185 -4.26 4.93 -4.13
C ALA A 185 -3.95 5.11 -5.60
N ILE A 186 -3.62 4.01 -6.27
CA ILE A 186 -3.60 3.94 -7.72
C ILE A 186 -5.04 3.77 -8.19
N THR A 187 -5.49 4.69 -9.06
CA THR A 187 -6.89 4.76 -9.48
C THR A 187 -6.99 4.63 -11.00
N ASP A 188 -7.58 3.53 -11.47
CA ASP A 188 -7.98 3.37 -12.87
C ASP A 188 -9.36 4.03 -13.09
N SER A 189 -9.78 4.17 -14.35
CA SER A 189 -11.05 4.74 -14.81
C SER A 189 -12.31 4.08 -14.21
N ASN A 190 -12.20 2.94 -13.54
CA ASN A 190 -13.32 2.20 -12.96
C ASN A 190 -13.47 2.38 -11.42
N VAL A 191 -12.64 3.24 -10.82
CA VAL A 191 -12.57 3.47 -9.36
C VAL A 191 -13.33 4.74 -8.98
N ASP A 192 -13.97 4.71 -7.80
CA ASP A 192 -14.52 5.90 -7.17
C ASP A 192 -13.42 6.62 -6.39
N ILE A 193 -13.14 7.88 -6.76
CA ILE A 193 -12.07 8.69 -6.16
C ILE A 193 -12.50 9.47 -4.92
N ARG A 194 -13.80 9.58 -4.65
CA ARG A 194 -14.32 10.41 -3.54
C ARG A 194 -13.71 10.08 -2.17
N PRO A 195 -13.53 8.81 -1.77
CA PRO A 195 -12.92 8.50 -0.46
C PRO A 195 -11.38 8.59 -0.47
N ILE A 196 -10.76 8.92 -1.60
CA ILE A 196 -9.30 8.86 -1.78
C ILE A 196 -8.74 10.27 -1.67
N ALA A 197 -7.89 10.50 -0.66
CA ALA A 197 -7.30 11.81 -0.41
C ALA A 197 -6.22 12.16 -1.44
N TYR A 198 -5.42 11.17 -1.85
CA TYR A 198 -4.34 11.33 -2.83
C TYR A 198 -4.50 10.29 -3.96
N PRO A 199 -5.39 10.53 -4.95
CA PRO A 199 -5.58 9.63 -6.08
C PRO A 199 -4.42 9.77 -7.07
N ILE A 200 -3.80 8.64 -7.45
CA ILE A 200 -2.77 8.58 -8.48
C ILE A 200 -3.41 7.93 -9.71
N PRO A 201 -3.89 8.71 -10.69
CA PRO A 201 -4.61 8.18 -11.84
C PRO A 201 -3.64 7.39 -12.73
N ALA A 202 -3.75 6.06 -12.76
CA ALA A 202 -2.90 5.21 -13.60
C ALA A 202 -3.49 3.80 -13.73
N ASN A 203 -2.99 3.06 -14.72
CA ASN A 203 -3.29 1.65 -14.93
C ASN A 203 -2.87 0.79 -13.73
N ASP A 204 -3.83 0.09 -13.12
CA ASP A 204 -3.64 -0.84 -12.00
C ASP A 204 -3.52 -2.33 -12.43
N ASP A 205 -3.72 -2.64 -13.71
CA ASP A 205 -3.52 -3.98 -14.29
C ASP A 205 -2.09 -4.17 -14.82
N ALA A 206 -1.43 -3.10 -15.24
CA ALA A 206 -0.06 -3.16 -15.77
C ALA A 206 0.98 -3.24 -14.65
N ILE A 207 1.67 -4.38 -14.56
CA ILE A 207 2.74 -4.62 -13.56
C ILE A 207 3.81 -3.53 -13.62
N ASN A 208 4.24 -3.12 -14.81
CA ASN A 208 5.27 -2.10 -14.98
C ASN A 208 4.81 -0.71 -14.50
N SER A 209 3.55 -0.35 -14.75
CA SER A 209 2.92 0.88 -14.25
C SER A 209 2.96 0.93 -12.73
N VAL A 210 2.39 -0.09 -12.09
CA VAL A 210 2.31 -0.19 -10.62
C VAL A 210 3.71 -0.24 -9.99
N LYS A 211 4.63 -1.02 -10.57
CA LYS A 211 6.02 -1.11 -10.09
C LYS A 211 6.72 0.25 -10.13
N MET A 212 6.51 1.04 -11.17
CA MET A 212 7.13 2.35 -11.30
C MET A 212 6.59 3.36 -10.27
N ILE A 213 5.27 3.36 -10.05
CA ILE A 213 4.63 4.20 -9.03
C ILE A 213 5.12 3.78 -7.64
N LEU A 214 5.07 2.49 -7.31
CA LEU A 214 5.54 1.95 -6.03
C LEU A 214 7.02 2.26 -5.79
N LYS A 215 7.87 2.16 -6.82
CA LYS A 215 9.29 2.51 -6.72
C LYS A 215 9.46 3.98 -6.31
N THR A 216 8.74 4.88 -6.96
CA THR A 216 8.80 6.32 -6.66
C THR A 216 8.38 6.62 -5.22
N ILE A 217 7.30 5.99 -4.74
CA ILE A 217 6.81 6.12 -3.37
C ILE A 217 7.78 5.50 -2.36
N THR A 218 8.37 4.34 -2.67
CA THR A 218 9.36 3.66 -1.83
C THR A 218 10.62 4.50 -1.67
N GLU A 219 11.13 5.07 -2.76
CA GLU A 219 12.27 6.02 -2.74
C GLU A 219 11.94 7.24 -1.87
N ALA A 220 10.72 7.78 -1.97
CA ALA A 220 10.28 8.89 -1.14
C ALA A 220 10.27 8.55 0.36
N ILE A 221 9.84 7.34 0.74
CA ILE A 221 9.87 6.86 2.14
C ILE A 221 11.32 6.71 2.63
N VAL A 222 12.19 6.09 1.83
CA VAL A 222 13.59 5.86 2.21
C VAL A 222 14.32 7.20 2.37
N GLU A 223 14.11 8.15 1.47
CA GLU A 223 14.64 9.51 1.60
C GLU A 223 14.18 10.21 2.87
N ALA A 224 12.88 10.12 3.18
CA ALA A 224 12.33 10.72 4.39
C ALA A 224 12.94 10.10 5.67
N LYS A 225 13.13 8.78 5.69
CA LYS A 225 13.80 8.09 6.81
C LYS A 225 15.25 8.56 6.97
N ASN A 226 16.01 8.63 5.88
CA ASN A 226 17.41 9.09 5.93
C ASN A 226 17.52 10.56 6.38
N ALA A 227 16.59 11.41 5.96
CA ALA A 227 16.53 12.80 6.41
C ALA A 227 16.15 12.92 7.90
N SER A 228 15.37 12.00 8.45
CA SER A 228 15.06 11.99 9.89
C SER A 228 16.22 11.49 10.76
N THR A 229 17.10 10.65 10.22
CA THR A 229 18.29 10.15 10.94
C THR A 229 19.47 11.14 10.92
N ASN A 230 19.52 12.03 9.93
CA ASN A 230 20.48 13.13 9.86
C ASN A 230 19.73 14.45 10.12
N PRO A 231 19.53 14.88 11.38
CA PRO A 231 18.98 16.20 11.62
C PRO A 231 19.88 17.24 10.92
N PRO A 232 19.31 18.27 10.28
CA PRO A 232 20.11 19.37 9.77
C PRO A 232 20.92 19.95 10.94
N GLU A 233 22.24 20.03 10.76
CA GLU A 233 23.13 20.77 11.68
C GLU A 233 22.45 22.10 12.02
N ALA A 234 22.23 22.31 13.32
CA ALA A 234 21.67 23.54 13.84
C ALA A 234 22.45 24.72 13.24
N ALA A 235 21.73 25.60 12.54
CA ALA A 235 22.29 26.85 12.06
C ALA A 235 23.01 27.55 13.22
N PRO A 236 24.24 28.07 13.03
CA PRO A 236 24.98 28.69 14.10
C PRO A 236 24.17 29.87 14.63
N GLU A 237 23.84 29.83 15.92
CA GLU A 237 23.27 30.96 16.65
C GLU A 237 24.17 32.18 16.45
N VAL A 238 23.70 33.14 15.66
CA VAL A 238 24.30 34.46 15.61
C VAL A 238 23.94 35.13 16.93
N LYS A 239 24.87 35.12 17.88
CA LYS A 239 24.75 35.93 19.10
C LYS A 239 24.83 37.42 18.75
N PRO A 240 24.06 38.26 19.45
CA PRO A 240 23.95 39.70 19.21
C PRO A 240 25.24 40.46 19.52
#